data_AF-A0A0Q3I8H0-F1
#
_entry.id   AF-A0A0Q3I8H0-F1
#
_cell.length_a   1.000
_cell.length_b   1.000
_cell.length_c   1.000
_cell.angle_alpha   90.00
_cell.angle_beta   90.00
_cell.angle_gamma   90.00
#
_symmetry.space_group_name_H-M   'P 1'
#
loop_
_entity.id
_entity.type
_entity.pdbx_description
1 polymer ?
#
loop_
_entity_poly.entity_id
_entity_poly.type
_entity_poly.pdbx_seq_one_letter_code
_entity_poly.pdbx_strand_id
1 'polypeptide(L)' 'MKTTIRHGPDSCRSDPPLFKIETVEDYALAKRRIDALAVQDGSSYRELMALKEAVCLWEAEHRSAEQRP' A
#
# COMPACT_ATOMS: atom_id res chain seq x y z
N MET A 1 9.49 0.05 4.66
CA MET A 1 8.29 0.45 3.89
C MET A 1 8.30 1.94 3.78
N LYS A 2 8.43 2.47 2.56
CA LYS A 2 8.41 3.91 2.33
C LYS A 2 6.98 4.34 2.04
N THR A 3 6.51 5.31 2.81
CA THR A 3 5.21 5.96 2.61
C THR A 3 5.51 7.37 2.14
N THR A 4 5.10 7.70 0.92
CA THR A 4 5.29 9.05 0.39
C THR A 4 3.95 9.74 0.39
N ILE A 5 3.76 10.67 1.31
CA ILE A 5 2.59 11.54 1.31
C ILE A 5 2.93 12.72 0.39
N ARG A 6 2.56 12.63 -0.89
CA ARG A 6 2.71 13.76 -1.81
C ARG A 6 1.57 14.74 -1.58
N HIS A 7 1.86 15.85 -0.91
CA HIS A 7 0.98 17.02 -0.93
C HIS A 7 1.29 17.80 -2.22
N GLY A 8 0.37 17.80 -3.18
CA GLY A 8 0.46 18.70 -4.33
C GLY A 8 0.27 20.16 -3.88
N PRO A 9 0.86 21.15 -4.59
CA PRO A 9 0.84 22.56 -4.19
C PRO A 9 -0.57 23.17 -4.08
N ASP A 10 -1.59 22.53 -4.67
CA ASP A 10 -3.01 22.91 -4.57
C ASP A 10 -3.92 21.78 -4.04
N SER A 11 -3.36 20.76 -3.39
CA SER A 11 -4.16 19.63 -2.94
C SER A 11 -4.87 19.95 -1.61
N CYS A 12 -6.13 20.31 -1.71
CA CYS A 12 -7.11 20.26 -0.62
C CYS A 12 -7.14 18.88 0.04
N ARG A 13 -6.21 18.59 0.96
CA ARG A 13 -6.29 17.60 2.08
C ARG A 13 -6.87 16.20 1.78
N SER A 14 -6.94 15.74 0.53
CA SER A 14 -7.80 14.61 0.16
C SER A 14 -7.13 13.47 -0.59
N ASP A 15 -5.89 13.63 -1.05
CA ASP A 15 -5.21 12.54 -1.76
C ASP A 15 -4.85 11.43 -0.76
N PRO A 16 -5.17 10.16 -1.08
CA PRO A 16 -4.80 9.03 -0.24
C PRO A 16 -3.26 8.90 -0.17
N PRO A 17 -2.71 8.34 0.93
CA PRO A 17 -1.28 8.09 1.04
C PRO A 17 -0.84 7.12 -0.06
N LEU A 18 0.34 7.33 -0.66
CA LEU A 18 0.93 6.37 -1.59
C LEU A 18 1.96 5.50 -0.86
N PHE A 19 1.73 4.18 -0.91
CA PHE A 19 2.63 3.19 -0.34
C PHE A 19 3.45 2.53 -1.44
N LYS A 20 4.77 2.42 -1.21
CA LYS A 20 5.66 1.64 -2.07
C LYS A 20 6.27 0.50 -1.28
N ILE A 21 6.05 -0.71 -1.76
CA ILE A 21 6.68 -1.92 -1.25
C ILE A 21 7.97 -2.10 -2.05
N GLU A 22 9.11 -2.15 -1.36
CA GLU A 22 10.42 -2.35 -2.00
C GLU A 22 11.06 -3.69 -1.61
N THR A 23 10.55 -4.36 -0.57
CA THR A 23 11.10 -5.63 -0.05
C THR A 23 10.01 -6.60 0.42
N VAL A 24 10.39 -7.86 0.67
CA VAL A 24 9.50 -8.89 1.22
C VAL A 24 9.06 -8.54 2.65
N GLU A 25 9.93 -7.92 3.45
CA GLU A 25 9.59 -7.44 4.80
C GLU A 25 8.55 -6.32 4.74
N ASP A 26 8.64 -5.44 3.74
CA ASP A 26 7.66 -4.39 3.49
C ASP A 26 6.31 -4.96 3.09
N TYR A 27 6.30 -6.02 2.28
CA TYR A 27 5.10 -6.78 1.93
C TYR A 27 4.44 -7.39 3.17
N ALA A 28 5.23 -8.09 4.02
CA ALA A 28 4.73 -8.67 5.26
C ALA A 28 4.21 -7.61 6.25
N LEU A 29 4.83 -6.43 6.27
CA LEU A 29 4.36 -5.30 7.08
C LEU A 29 3.05 -4.70 6.54
N ALA A 30 2.93 -4.54 5.21
CA ALA A 30 1.72 -4.04 4.57
C ALA A 30 0.52 -4.97 4.83
N LYS A 31 0.70 -6.29 4.72
CA LYS A 31 -0.34 -7.29 5.04
C LYS A 31 -0.80 -7.19 6.50
N ARG A 32 0.11 -7.12 7.47
CA ARG A 32 -0.23 -6.95 8.89
C ARG A 32 -1.02 -5.65 9.16
N ARG A 33 -0.67 -4.57 8.47
CA ARG A 33 -1.40 -3.29 8.58
C ARG A 33 -2.80 -3.38 7.99
N ILE A 34 -2.97 -4.02 6.84
CA ILE A 34 -4.28 -4.28 6.24
C ILE A 34 -5.18 -5.04 7.22
N ASP A 35 -4.66 -6.10 7.84
CA ASP A 35 -5.41 -6.91 8.81
C ASP A 35 -5.81 -6.10 10.04
N ALA A 36 -4.89 -5.29 10.58
CA ALA A 36 -5.17 -4.40 11.71
C ALA A 36 -6.24 -3.35 11.38
N LEU A 37 -6.18 -2.76 10.19
CA LEU A 37 -7.15 -1.76 9.71
C LEU A 37 -8.51 -2.36 9.38
N ALA A 38 -8.58 -3.65 9.02
CA ALA A 38 -9.84 -4.34 8.77
C ALA A 38 -10.64 -4.60 10.06
N VAL A 39 -9.97 -4.65 11.22
CA VAL A 39 -10.60 -4.84 12.54
C VAL A 39 -11.05 -3.51 13.16
N GLN A 40 -10.40 -2.40 12.81
CA GLN A 40 -10.78 -1.06 13.29
C GLN A 40 -11.81 -0.41 12.35
N ASP A 41 -13.07 -0.52 12.73
CA ASP A 41 -14.20 0.06 12.01
C ASP A 41 -14.12 1.61 12.02
N GLY A 42 -13.71 2.19 10.89
CA GLY A 42 -14.02 3.58 10.57
C GLY A 42 -12.87 4.57 10.32
N SER A 43 -11.61 4.32 10.68
CA SER A 43 -10.61 5.42 10.67
C SER A 43 -9.68 5.53 9.47
N SER A 44 -9.66 4.60 8.51
CA SER A 44 -8.72 4.77 7.38
C SER A 44 -9.04 3.91 6.15
N TYR A 45 -10.29 3.96 5.64
CA TYR A 45 -10.64 3.32 4.36
C TYR A 45 -9.66 3.71 3.25
N ARG A 46 -9.22 4.97 3.23
CA ARG A 46 -8.23 5.48 2.26
C ARG A 46 -6.87 4.82 2.39
N GLU A 47 -6.39 4.65 3.62
CA GLU A 47 -5.12 3.95 3.89
C GLU A 47 -5.23 2.46 3.56
N LEU A 48 -6.36 1.83 3.91
CA LEU A 48 -6.62 0.43 3.58
C LEU A 48 -6.62 0.20 2.07
N MET A 49 -7.27 1.07 1.30
CA MET A 49 -7.29 0.99 -0.17
C MET A 49 -5.89 1.19 -0.74
N ALA A 50 -5.15 2.20 -0.27
CA ALA A 50 -3.78 2.44 -0.74
C ALA A 50 -2.81 1.29 -0.41
N LEU A 51 -2.94 0.67 0.77
CA LEU A 51 -2.14 -0.51 1.13
C LEU A 51 -2.48 -1.71 0.25
N LYS A 52 -3.77 -1.95 -0.02
CA LYS A 52 -4.20 -3.02 -0.93
C LYS A 52 -3.67 -2.81 -2.34
N GLU A 53 -3.72 -1.58 -2.85
CA GLU A 53 -3.18 -1.24 -4.17
C GLU A 53 -1.67 -1.50 -4.24
N ALA A 54 -0.90 -1.06 -3.25
CA ALA A 54 0.54 -1.29 -3.20
C ALA A 54 0.91 -2.78 -3.15
N VAL A 55 0.14 -3.59 -2.40
CA VAL A 55 0.27 -5.04 -2.35
C VAL A 55 -0.02 -5.67 -3.70
N CYS A 56 -1.11 -5.28 -4.38
CA CYS A 56 -1.47 -5.78 -5.70
C CYS A 56 -0.38 -5.47 -6.74
N LEU A 57 0.17 -4.26 -6.75
CA LEU A 57 1.25 -3.87 -7.67
C LEU A 57 2.50 -4.71 -7.44
N TRP A 58 2.91 -4.88 -6.16
CA TRP A 58 4.06 -5.71 -5.81
C TRP A 58 3.86 -7.18 -6.23
N GLU A 59 2.69 -7.75 -5.98
CA GLU A 59 2.35 -9.12 -6.40
C GLU A 59 2.35 -9.28 -7.92
N ALA A 60 1.86 -8.29 -8.68
CA ALA A 60 1.89 -8.32 -10.13
C ALA A 60 3.33 -8.30 -10.67
N GLU A 61 4.20 -7.46 -10.11
CA GLU A 61 5.62 -7.40 -10.47
C GLU A 61 6.35 -8.70 -10.14
N HIS A 62 6.07 -9.31 -8.98
CA HIS A 62 6.78 -10.51 -8.51
C HIS A 62 6.22 -11.81 -9.11
N ARG A 63 4.92 -11.90 -9.38
CA ARG A 63 4.32 -13.02 -10.12
C ARG A 63 4.81 -13.06 -11.56
N SER A 64 5.12 -11.90 -12.14
CA SER A 64 5.74 -11.80 -13.47
C SER A 64 7.23 -12.19 -13.45
N ALA A 65 7.90 -12.09 -12.30
CA ALA A 65 9.28 -12.53 -12.12
C ALA A 65 9.40 -14.05 -11.94
N GLU A 66 8.37 -14.73 -11.42
CA GLU A 66 8.33 -16.19 -11.26
C GLU A 66 7.97 -16.95 -12.56
N GLN A 67 7.66 -16.25 -13.66
CA GLN A 67 7.31 -16.85 -14.96
C GLN A 67 8.38 -16.65 -16.05
N ARG A 68 9.65 -16.52 -15.68
CA ARG A 68 10.76 -16.55 -16.65
C ARG A 68 11.34 -17.97 -16.73
N PRO A 69 11.09 -18.73 -17.82
CA PRO A 69 11.75 -20.01 -18.08
C PRO A 69 13.24 -19.83 -18.38
#